data_AF-A0A936E815-F1
#
_entry.id   AF-A0A936E815-F1
#
_cell.length_a   1.000
_cell.length_b   1.000
_cell.length_c   1.000
_cell.angle_alpha   90.00
_cell.angle_beta   90.00
_cell.angle_gamma   90.00
#
_symmetry.space_group_name_H-M   'P 1'
#
loop_
_entity.id
_entity.type
_entity.pdbx_description
1 polymer ?
#
loop_
_entity_poly.entity_id
_entity_poly.type
_entity_poly.pdbx_seq_one_letter_code
_entity_poly.pdbx_strand_id
1 'polypeptide(L)'
;MTQWSLRITAYAERLLNELEHLEWSDALKTMQRNWIGRSEGARVFFKLENFDDTIEIFTTRPDTIFGSTFMVLAPEHELVPAITTAAQKVEIENYKNYVSSRSERDRMSDVKEVTGAFTGANAIHPITGEKIPVWIGEYVLKITVPVPSWQYPVMTNGIKFC
;
A
#
# COMPACT_ATOMS: atom_id res chain seq x y z
N MET A 1 17.14 12.43 -1.05
CA MET A 1 17.43 13.80 -1.52
C MET A 1 16.18 14.63 -1.29
N THR A 2 16.28 15.78 -0.64
CA THR A 2 15.11 16.67 -0.46
C THR A 2 14.77 17.32 -1.78
N GLN A 3 13.54 17.11 -2.26
CA GLN A 3 13.05 17.63 -3.53
C GLN A 3 11.80 18.48 -3.29
N TRP A 4 11.67 19.56 -4.05
CA TRP A 4 10.45 20.36 -4.09
C TRP A 4 9.40 19.68 -4.97
N SER A 5 8.18 19.57 -4.45
CA SER A 5 7.06 18.94 -5.15
C SER A 5 5.86 19.87 -5.16
N LEU A 6 5.17 19.95 -6.29
CA LEU A 6 3.89 20.66 -6.39
C LEU A 6 2.76 19.75 -5.90
N ARG A 7 1.89 20.27 -5.03
CA ARG A 7 0.73 19.55 -4.49
C ARG A 7 -0.44 19.51 -5.50
N ILE A 8 -0.17 19.04 -6.73
CA ILE A 8 -1.16 18.96 -7.80
C ILE A 8 -2.32 18.02 -7.45
N THR A 9 -2.06 17.01 -6.62
CA THR A 9 -3.06 16.04 -6.15
C THR A 9 -4.22 16.70 -5.39
N ALA A 10 -4.01 17.85 -4.75
CA ALA A 10 -5.09 18.62 -4.11
C ALA A 10 -6.17 19.11 -5.11
N TYR A 11 -5.83 19.18 -6.40
CA TYR A 11 -6.71 19.59 -7.48
C TYR A 11 -7.20 18.41 -8.33
N ALA A 12 -6.89 17.16 -7.97
CA ALA A 12 -7.20 15.99 -8.79
C ALA A 12 -8.70 15.87 -9.14
N GLU A 13 -9.59 16.12 -8.17
CA GLU A 13 -11.05 16.10 -8.38
C GLU A 13 -11.50 17.18 -9.37
N ARG A 14 -10.96 18.40 -9.20
CA ARG A 14 -11.26 19.52 -10.09
C ARG A 14 -10.75 19.25 -11.51
N LEU A 15 -9.52 18.74 -11.65
CA LEU A 15 -8.94 18.38 -12.95
C LEU A 15 -9.79 17.30 -13.64
N LEU A 16 -10.30 16.32 -12.89
CA LEU A 16 -11.14 15.27 -13.44
C LEU A 16 -12.49 15.81 -13.94
N ASN A 17 -13.13 16.65 -13.14
CA ASN A 17 -14.45 17.22 -13.47
C ASN A 17 -14.35 18.24 -14.62
N GLU A 18 -13.31 19.07 -14.64
CA GLU A 18 -13.13 20.08 -15.70
C GLU A 18 -12.77 19.46 -17.08
N LEU A 19 -12.24 18.23 -17.12
CA LEU A 19 -11.97 17.51 -18.39
C LEU A 19 -13.23 17.29 -19.23
N GLU A 20 -14.41 17.23 -18.62
CA GLU A 20 -15.67 17.03 -19.33
C GLU A 20 -16.05 18.23 -20.20
N HIS A 21 -15.66 19.44 -19.78
CA HIS A 21 -16.02 20.70 -20.44
C HIS A 21 -14.99 21.16 -21.49
N LEU A 22 -13.90 20.42 -21.69
CA LEU A 22 -12.86 20.75 -22.66
C LEU A 22 -13.16 20.14 -24.04
N GLU A 23 -12.98 20.91 -25.10
CA GLU A 23 -13.05 20.43 -26.49
C GLU A 23 -11.73 19.76 -26.91
N TRP A 24 -11.37 18.69 -26.19
CA TRP A 24 -10.20 17.85 -26.47
C TRP A 24 -10.63 16.49 -27.03
N SER A 25 -9.72 15.82 -27.74
CA SER A 25 -9.98 14.45 -28.22
C SER A 25 -10.22 13.48 -27.07
N ASP A 26 -11.08 12.48 -27.30
CA ASP A 26 -11.40 11.47 -26.30
C ASP A 26 -10.17 10.68 -25.85
N ALA A 27 -9.20 10.49 -26.75
CA ALA A 27 -7.92 9.86 -26.43
C ALA A 27 -7.16 10.65 -25.36
N LEU A 28 -7.04 11.97 -25.50
CA LEU A 28 -6.36 12.82 -24.52
C LEU A 28 -7.09 12.86 -23.18
N LYS A 29 -8.43 12.99 -23.21
CA LYS A 29 -9.25 12.93 -21.99
C LYS A 29 -9.07 11.60 -21.26
N THR A 30 -9.04 10.49 -22.00
CA THR A 30 -8.85 9.15 -21.44
C THR A 30 -7.46 8.97 -20.83
N MET A 31 -6.42 9.45 -21.51
CA MET A 31 -5.06 9.44 -20.95
C MET A 31 -4.97 10.20 -19.61
N GLN A 32 -5.60 11.38 -19.53
CA GLN A 32 -5.63 12.17 -18.30
C GLN A 32 -6.43 11.48 -17.19
N ARG A 33 -7.62 10.92 -17.49
CA ARG A 33 -8.41 10.15 -16.52
C ARG A 33 -7.63 8.97 -15.97
N ASN A 34 -6.95 8.23 -16.83
CA ASN A 34 -6.13 7.07 -16.43
C ASN A 34 -4.90 7.49 -15.61
N TRP A 35 -4.29 8.65 -15.93
CA TRP A 35 -3.17 9.19 -15.17
C TRP A 35 -3.58 9.69 -13.79
N ILE A 36 -4.74 10.36 -13.67
CA ILE A 36 -5.30 10.78 -12.38
C ILE A 36 -5.71 9.54 -11.56
N GLY A 37 -6.34 8.55 -12.18
CA GLY A 37 -6.59 7.23 -11.59
C GLY A 37 -7.50 7.27 -10.35
N ARG A 38 -8.61 8.02 -10.40
CA ARG A 38 -9.58 8.05 -9.29
C ARG A 38 -10.14 6.66 -9.02
N SER A 39 -10.08 6.24 -7.76
CA SER A 39 -10.64 4.97 -7.30
C SER A 39 -11.47 5.20 -6.06
N GLU A 40 -12.70 4.69 -6.04
CA GLU A 40 -13.55 4.73 -4.84
C GLU A 40 -13.40 3.43 -4.07
N GLY A 41 -13.32 3.52 -2.75
CA GLY A 41 -13.05 2.38 -1.90
C GLY A 41 -13.34 2.67 -0.43
N ALA A 42 -13.06 1.70 0.42
CA ALA A 42 -13.28 1.76 1.85
C ALA A 42 -11.95 1.73 2.60
N ARG A 43 -11.88 2.47 3.71
CA ARG A 43 -10.80 2.37 4.69
C ARG A 43 -11.19 1.36 5.76
N VAL A 44 -10.31 0.42 6.06
CA VAL A 44 -10.52 -0.66 7.02
C VAL A 44 -9.36 -0.64 8.01
N PHE A 45 -9.68 -0.75 9.29
CA PHE A 45 -8.72 -0.71 10.38
C PHE A 45 -8.55 -2.10 10.99
N PHE A 46 -7.34 -2.62 10.98
CA PHE A 46 -6.95 -3.87 11.60
C PHE A 46 -6.18 -3.57 12.88
N LYS A 47 -6.62 -4.12 14.01
CA LYS A 47 -5.88 -3.98 15.27
C LYS A 47 -4.70 -4.94 15.28
N LEU A 48 -3.55 -4.53 15.79
CA LEU A 48 -2.43 -5.44 15.97
C LEU A 48 -2.58 -6.22 17.28
N GLU A 49 -2.24 -7.50 17.25
CA GLU A 49 -2.26 -8.36 18.43
C GLU A 49 -1.07 -8.01 19.34
N ASN A 50 -1.35 -7.65 20.59
CA ASN A 50 -0.36 -7.22 21.60
C ASN A 50 0.31 -5.86 21.33
N PHE A 51 -0.25 -5.04 20.44
CA PHE A 51 0.19 -3.66 20.20
C PHE A 51 -1.02 -2.73 20.25
N ASP A 52 -0.81 -1.49 20.67
CA ASP A 52 -1.86 -0.44 20.65
C ASP A 52 -2.02 0.18 19.24
N ASP A 53 -1.12 -0.14 18.31
CA ASP A 53 -1.14 0.33 16.94
C ASP A 53 -2.24 -0.36 16.10
N THR A 54 -2.75 0.38 15.12
CA THR A 54 -3.71 -0.11 14.13
C THR A 54 -3.14 0.03 12.73
N ILE A 55 -3.30 -1.01 11.93
CA ILE A 55 -2.99 -0.97 10.51
C ILE A 55 -4.22 -0.48 9.75
N GLU A 56 -4.06 0.63 9.06
CA GLU A 56 -5.08 1.14 8.15
C GLU A 56 -4.80 0.65 6.73
N ILE A 57 -5.83 0.08 6.10
CA ILE A 57 -5.83 -0.27 4.68
C ILE A 57 -6.97 0.43 3.96
N PHE A 58 -6.83 0.59 2.66
CA PHE A 58 -7.80 1.05 1.67
C PHE A 58 -8.04 -0.05 0.62
N THR A 59 -9.29 -0.34 0.32
CA THR A 59 -9.63 -1.32 -0.72
C THR A 59 -10.76 -0.80 -1.58
N THR A 60 -10.64 -0.98 -2.89
CA THR A 60 -11.75 -0.78 -3.84
C THR A 60 -12.72 -1.95 -3.83
N ARG A 61 -12.35 -3.06 -3.17
CA ARG A 61 -13.12 -4.29 -3.03
C ARG A 61 -13.35 -4.63 -1.55
N PRO A 62 -14.20 -3.87 -0.83
CA PRO A 62 -14.53 -4.19 0.56
C PRO A 62 -15.32 -5.50 0.71
N ASP A 63 -15.94 -5.99 -0.38
CA ASP A 63 -16.61 -7.27 -0.46
C ASP A 63 -15.69 -8.45 -0.12
N THR A 64 -14.40 -8.37 -0.47
CA THR A 64 -13.45 -9.47 -0.29
C THR A 64 -12.78 -9.50 1.08
N ILE A 65 -13.14 -8.61 2.00
CA ILE A 65 -12.48 -8.51 3.31
C ILE A 65 -12.54 -9.83 4.06
N PHE A 66 -13.66 -10.56 4.01
CA PHE A 66 -13.79 -11.87 4.67
C PHE A 66 -12.81 -12.93 4.19
N GLY A 67 -12.25 -12.79 2.98
CA GLY A 67 -11.23 -13.69 2.44
C GLY A 67 -9.81 -13.40 2.92
N SER A 68 -9.60 -12.32 3.69
CA SER A 68 -8.28 -11.86 4.08
C SER A 68 -7.64 -12.86 5.06
N THR A 69 -6.67 -13.62 4.58
CA THR A 69 -5.94 -14.64 5.34
C THR A 69 -4.58 -14.14 5.82
N PHE A 70 -3.97 -13.17 5.15
CA PHE A 70 -2.70 -12.57 5.57
C PHE A 70 -2.56 -11.12 5.10
N MET A 71 -1.64 -10.40 5.74
CA MET A 71 -1.32 -9.02 5.40
C MET A 71 0.16 -8.90 5.06
N VAL A 72 0.50 -8.05 4.09
CA VAL A 72 1.87 -7.81 3.64
C VAL A 72 2.17 -6.32 3.65
N LEU A 73 3.22 -5.92 4.35
CA LEU A 73 3.72 -4.56 4.44
C LEU A 73 4.93 -4.37 3.52
N ALA A 74 5.17 -3.13 3.10
CA ALA A 74 6.40 -2.72 2.46
C ALA A 74 7.54 -2.81 3.49
N PRO A 75 8.74 -3.30 3.10
CA PRO A 75 9.89 -3.40 4.01
C PRO A 75 10.31 -2.06 4.66
N GLU A 76 9.98 -0.94 4.02
CA GLU A 76 10.28 0.43 4.46
C GLU A 76 9.13 1.07 5.28
N HIS A 77 8.08 0.30 5.61
CA HIS A 77 6.95 0.78 6.38
C HIS A 77 7.32 1.03 7.86
N GLU A 78 6.81 2.12 8.43
CA GLU A 78 7.17 2.59 9.78
C GLU A 78 6.77 1.62 10.90
N LEU A 79 5.70 0.85 10.69
CA LEU A 79 5.25 -0.18 11.64
C LEU A 79 6.17 -1.41 11.69
N VAL A 80 6.95 -1.71 10.64
CA VAL A 80 7.81 -2.91 10.59
C VAL A 80 8.73 -3.01 11.81
N PRO A 81 9.55 -1.99 12.16
CA PRO A 81 10.40 -2.07 13.34
C PRO A 81 9.62 -2.15 14.67
N ALA A 82 8.38 -1.64 14.74
CA ALA A 82 7.57 -1.67 15.96
C ALA A 82 6.97 -3.06 16.22
N ILE A 83 6.52 -3.75 15.17
CA ILE A 83 5.82 -5.04 15.28
C ILE A 83 6.76 -6.25 15.20
N THR A 84 8.03 -6.03 14.82
CA THR A 84 9.02 -7.10 14.67
C THR A 84 9.33 -7.73 16.03
N THR A 85 9.07 -9.04 16.14
CA THR A 85 9.45 -9.81 17.33
C THR A 85 10.96 -10.02 17.41
N ALA A 86 11.50 -10.21 18.62
CA ALA A 86 12.93 -10.45 18.82
C ALA A 86 13.45 -11.68 18.06
N ALA A 87 12.62 -12.71 17.90
CA ALA A 87 12.97 -13.92 17.15
C ALA A 87 13.12 -13.66 15.64
N GLN A 88 12.30 -12.76 15.08
CA GLN A 88 12.27 -12.47 13.63
C GLN A 88 13.17 -11.31 13.21
N LYS A 89 13.80 -10.63 14.17
CA LYS A 89 14.60 -9.43 13.92
C LYS A 89 15.73 -9.66 12.92
N VAL A 90 16.45 -10.77 13.04
CA VAL A 90 17.58 -11.10 12.15
C VAL A 90 17.10 -11.36 10.72
N GLU A 91 16.00 -12.10 10.56
CA GLU A 91 15.42 -12.40 9.25
C GLU A 91 14.94 -11.13 8.55
N ILE A 92 14.25 -10.25 9.28
CA ILE A 92 13.74 -8.99 8.74
C ILE A 92 14.86 -8.02 8.39
N GLU A 93 15.90 -7.91 9.21
CA GLU A 93 17.06 -7.06 8.90
C GLU A 93 17.78 -7.55 7.63
N ASN A 94 17.97 -8.87 7.50
CA ASN A 94 18.55 -9.47 6.30
C ASN A 94 17.67 -9.22 5.07
N TYR A 95 16.35 -9.38 5.20
CA TYR A 95 15.40 -9.13 4.11
C TYR A 95 15.38 -7.66 3.70
N LYS A 96 15.39 -6.72 4.66
CA LYS A 96 15.48 -5.28 4.37
C LYS A 96 16.77 -4.92 3.65
N ASN A 97 17.91 -5.50 4.04
CA ASN A 97 19.18 -5.29 3.37
C ASN A 97 19.14 -5.83 1.93
N TYR A 98 18.58 -7.03 1.72
CA TYR A 98 18.35 -7.60 0.40
C TYR A 98 17.50 -6.67 -0.47
N VAL A 99 16.35 -6.20 0.01
CA VAL A 99 15.46 -5.32 -0.75
C VAL A 99 16.11 -3.96 -1.03
N SER A 100 16.87 -3.39 -0.09
CA SER A 100 17.56 -2.11 -0.27
C SER A 100 18.65 -2.15 -1.35
N SER A 101 19.17 -3.34 -1.66
CA SER A 101 20.16 -3.54 -2.73
C SER A 101 19.54 -3.54 -4.13
N ARG A 102 18.21 -3.66 -4.24
CA ARG A 102 17.46 -3.72 -5.50
C ARG A 102 16.78 -2.39 -5.78
N SER A 103 16.75 -1.97 -7.04
CA SER A 103 15.99 -0.77 -7.41
C SER A 103 14.48 -1.07 -7.49
N GLU A 104 13.64 -0.05 -7.34
CA GLU A 104 12.18 -0.18 -7.56
C GLU A 104 11.86 -0.74 -8.95
N ARG A 105 12.68 -0.39 -9.96
CA ARG A 105 12.52 -0.89 -11.33
C ARG A 105 12.79 -2.39 -11.41
N ASP A 106 13.79 -2.89 -10.68
CA ASP A 106 14.10 -4.32 -10.61
C ASP A 106 12.99 -5.09 -9.89
N ARG A 107 12.39 -4.50 -8.83
CA ARG A 107 11.24 -5.06 -8.10
C ARG A 107 9.99 -5.22 -8.99
N MET A 108 9.81 -4.33 -9.98
CA MET A 108 8.69 -4.44 -10.93
C MET A 108 8.96 -5.39 -12.10
N SER A 109 10.22 -5.71 -12.42
CA SER A 109 10.57 -6.62 -13.52
C SER A 109 10.71 -8.09 -13.09
N ASP A 110 11.10 -8.35 -11.84
CA ASP A 110 11.37 -9.70 -11.30
C ASP A 110 10.13 -10.42 -10.71
N VAL A 111 8.92 -10.17 -11.23
CA VAL A 111 7.64 -10.69 -10.69
C VAL A 111 7.51 -12.24 -10.73
N LYS A 112 8.53 -12.98 -11.18
CA LYS A 112 8.47 -14.45 -11.26
C LYS A 112 8.56 -15.15 -9.90
N GLU A 113 9.21 -14.56 -8.90
CA GLU A 113 9.32 -15.13 -7.55
C GLU A 113 8.87 -14.11 -6.50
N VAL A 114 7.77 -14.43 -5.81
CA VAL A 114 7.25 -13.59 -4.72
C VAL A 114 8.05 -13.93 -3.46
N THR A 115 8.93 -13.03 -3.03
CA THR A 115 9.66 -13.16 -1.77
C THR A 115 8.95 -12.40 -0.63
N GLY A 116 9.17 -12.84 0.61
CA GLY A 116 8.68 -12.16 1.79
C GLY A 116 9.21 -12.77 3.08
N ALA A 117 9.10 -12.04 4.19
CA ALA A 117 9.53 -12.49 5.52
C ALA A 117 8.42 -12.27 6.56
N PHE A 118 8.30 -13.16 7.53
CA PHE A 118 7.27 -13.06 8.57
C PHE A 118 7.70 -12.12 9.69
N THR A 119 6.84 -11.19 10.10
CA THR A 119 7.20 -10.20 11.13
C THR A 119 7.16 -10.75 12.56
N GLY A 120 6.45 -11.86 12.76
CA GLY A 120 6.12 -12.38 14.10
C GLY A 120 4.86 -11.74 14.70
N ALA A 121 4.31 -10.70 14.07
CA ALA A 121 3.08 -10.06 14.51
C ALA A 121 1.87 -10.58 13.74
N ASN A 122 0.72 -10.57 14.42
CA ASN A 122 -0.57 -10.83 13.81
C ASN A 122 -1.45 -9.59 13.93
N ALA A 123 -2.27 -9.34 12.92
CA ALA A 123 -3.38 -8.42 12.99
C ALA A 123 -4.67 -9.21 13.31
N ILE A 124 -5.64 -8.52 13.90
CA ILE A 124 -6.95 -9.05 14.22
C ILE A 124 -7.91 -8.63 13.12
N HIS A 125 -8.54 -9.61 12.48
CA HIS A 125 -9.53 -9.35 11.45
C HIS A 125 -10.73 -8.61 12.07
N PRO A 126 -11.15 -7.44 11.53
CA PRO A 126 -12.13 -6.57 12.18
C PRO A 126 -13.53 -7.16 12.26
N ILE A 127 -13.87 -8.09 11.35
CA ILE A 127 -15.18 -8.75 11.30
C ILE A 127 -15.18 -10.13 11.99
N THR A 128 -14.29 -11.05 11.58
CA THR A 128 -14.23 -12.42 12.13
C THR A 128 -13.54 -12.52 13.48
N GLY A 129 -12.66 -11.56 13.83
CA GLY A 129 -11.83 -11.63 15.03
C GLY A 129 -10.65 -12.61 14.93
N GLU A 130 -10.46 -13.25 13.78
CA GLU A 130 -9.36 -14.19 13.56
C GLU A 130 -8.01 -13.47 13.47
N LYS A 131 -6.94 -14.20 13.81
CA LYS A 131 -5.57 -13.71 13.72
C LYS A 131 -5.05 -13.91 12.31
N ILE A 132 -4.66 -12.81 11.67
CA ILE A 132 -4.04 -12.81 10.35
C ILE A 132 -2.54 -12.47 10.48
N PRO A 133 -1.62 -13.30 9.96
CA PRO A 133 -0.19 -13.04 10.05
C PRO A 133 0.20 -11.82 9.20
N VAL A 134 1.12 -11.02 9.74
CA VAL A 134 1.70 -9.84 9.05
C VAL A 134 3.08 -10.19 8.50
N TRP A 135 3.26 -10.00 7.20
CA TRP A 135 4.48 -10.26 6.44
C TRP A 135 5.05 -8.95 5.90
N ILE A 136 6.31 -8.99 5.47
CA ILE A 136 6.90 -7.97 4.60
C ILE A 136 7.18 -8.55 3.23
N GLY A 137 7.00 -7.76 2.17
CA GLY A 137 7.21 -8.23 0.79
C GLY A 137 7.61 -7.11 -0.16
N GLU A 138 8.60 -7.38 -1.00
CA GLU A 138 9.15 -6.39 -1.93
C GLU A 138 8.20 -5.99 -3.06
N TYR A 139 7.18 -6.78 -3.36
CA TYR A 139 6.17 -6.42 -4.37
C TYR A 139 5.18 -5.35 -3.88
N VAL A 140 5.22 -5.01 -2.58
CA VAL A 140 4.39 -3.96 -1.98
C VAL A 140 5.20 -2.67 -1.92
N LEU A 141 4.73 -1.62 -2.59
CA LEU A 141 5.44 -0.34 -2.71
C LEU A 141 4.87 0.70 -1.73
N LYS A 142 5.74 1.35 -0.95
CA LYS A 142 5.37 2.52 -0.13
C LYS A 142 5.34 3.76 -1.01
N ILE A 143 4.20 4.44 -1.05
CA ILE A 143 4.07 5.73 -1.74
C ILE A 143 4.12 6.84 -0.70
N THR A 144 5.18 7.63 -0.73
CA THR A 144 5.46 8.68 0.27
C THR A 144 4.80 10.03 -0.08
N VAL A 145 3.99 10.09 -1.14
CA VAL A 145 3.39 11.35 -1.62
C VAL A 145 2.01 11.53 -0.97
N PRO A 146 1.70 12.69 -0.39
CA PRO A 146 0.36 12.96 0.15
C PRO A 146 -0.68 12.92 -0.98
N VAL A 147 -1.54 11.91 -0.94
CA VAL A 147 -2.64 11.70 -1.87
C VAL A 147 -3.98 12.08 -1.23
N PRO A 148 -4.95 12.60 -2.01
CA PRO A 148 -6.34 12.73 -1.60
C PRO A 148 -6.88 11.41 -1.04
N SER A 149 -7.87 11.48 -0.16
CA SER A 149 -8.44 10.31 0.53
C SER A 149 -9.03 9.23 -0.39
N TRP A 150 -9.26 9.55 -1.67
CA TRP A 150 -9.77 8.68 -2.74
C TRP A 150 -8.72 8.38 -3.82
N GLN A 151 -7.49 8.83 -3.65
CA GLN A 151 -6.37 8.57 -4.56
C GLN A 151 -5.30 7.72 -3.87
N TYR A 152 -5.73 6.79 -3.01
CA TYR A 152 -4.87 5.70 -2.63
C TYR A 152 -4.81 4.73 -3.81
N PRO A 153 -3.63 4.49 -4.40
CA PRO A 153 -3.50 3.40 -5.33
C PRO A 153 -3.92 2.10 -4.62
N VAL A 154 -4.36 1.13 -5.40
CA VAL A 154 -4.79 -0.20 -4.93
C VAL A 154 -3.73 -0.86 -4.01
N MET A 155 -2.47 -0.40 -4.08
CA MET A 155 -1.44 -0.60 -3.06
C MET A 155 -1.46 0.51 -2.01
N THR A 156 -2.10 0.20 -0.88
CA THR A 156 -2.29 1.07 0.27
C THR A 156 -1.02 1.44 0.98
N ASN A 157 -0.43 2.61 0.76
CA ASN A 157 0.65 3.13 1.61
C ASN A 157 1.78 2.11 1.91
N GLY A 158 2.02 1.16 0.99
CA GLY A 158 2.88 0.00 1.25
C GLY A 158 2.21 -1.16 2.01
N ILE A 159 0.96 -1.49 1.76
CA ILE A 159 0.24 -2.62 2.38
C ILE A 159 -0.56 -3.34 1.29
N LYS A 160 -0.61 -4.67 1.32
CA LYS A 160 -1.52 -5.51 0.53
C LYS A 160 -2.12 -6.57 1.45
N PHE A 161 -3.38 -6.90 1.26
CA PHE A 161 -4.05 -7.98 1.97
C PHE A 161 -4.67 -8.94 0.94
N CYS A 162 -4.62 -10.24 1.24
CA CYS A 162 -5.12 -11.31 0.38
C CYS A 162 -5.95 -12.28 1.22
#